data_AF-A0A947BE40-F1
#
_entry.id   AF-A0A947BE40-F1
#
_cell.length_a   1.000
_cell.length_b   1.000
_cell.length_c   1.000
_cell.angle_alpha   90.00
_cell.angle_beta   90.00
_cell.angle_gamma   90.00
#
_symmetry.space_group_name_H-M   'P 1'
#
loop_
_entity.id
_entity.type
_entity.pdbx_description
1 polymer ?
#
loop_
_entity_poly.entity_id
_entity_poly.type
_entity_poly.pdbx_seq_one_letter_code
_entity_poly.pdbx_strand_id
1 'polypeptide(L)'
;MRGFDPKWRDVPHFIIGITREIWEDREIGSLRHRYAPGLIVRSPASVVVDNSNVIAATMATLAEFPDRELPGEDVIWCDDPARTTDATEAFLSSHRLNCWATHTRPGLYGAPTGKRVAYRIIADCAIRDDAVYDEWLVRDQAAIVKQMGVDVIDWTRDLIAREGGPETCVKPMTPENDVAGPYDGRGNDNEWGARAAEILSRIMA
;
A
#
# COMPACT_ATOMS: atom_id res chain seq x y z
N MET A 1 8.74 20.30 6.69
CA MET A 1 7.53 19.49 6.95
C MET A 1 6.67 20.16 8.02
N ARG A 2 6.13 21.34 7.72
CA ARG A 2 5.16 22.02 8.60
C ARG A 2 3.88 21.19 8.67
N GLY A 3 3.25 21.11 9.84
CA GLY A 3 2.05 20.29 10.06
C GLY A 3 2.33 18.80 10.30
N PHE A 4 3.60 18.38 10.32
CA PHE A 4 4.04 17.02 10.68
C PHE A 4 4.69 17.02 12.07
N ASP A 5 4.78 15.84 12.69
CA ASP A 5 5.52 15.67 13.95
C ASP A 5 6.98 16.14 13.77
N PRO A 6 7.51 17.03 14.64
CA PRO A 6 8.88 17.54 14.54
C PRO A 6 9.99 16.48 14.54
N LYS A 7 9.69 15.24 14.93
CA LYS A 7 10.64 14.11 14.83
C LYS A 7 10.98 13.75 13.37
N TRP A 8 10.10 14.09 12.42
CA TRP A 8 10.32 13.81 11.00
C TRP A 8 11.29 14.81 10.38
N ARG A 9 12.29 14.30 9.67
CA ARG A 9 13.37 15.11 9.10
C ARG A 9 13.02 15.56 7.68
N ASP A 10 12.45 14.64 6.92
CA ASP A 10 12.07 14.75 5.52
C ASP A 10 10.99 13.70 5.18
N VAL A 11 10.44 13.76 3.97
CA VAL A 11 9.39 12.85 3.50
C VAL A 11 9.83 11.38 3.53
N PRO A 12 11.05 11.00 3.09
CA PRO A 12 11.54 9.63 3.25
C PRO A 12 11.56 9.14 4.71
N HIS A 13 12.01 9.98 5.64
CA HIS A 13 12.01 9.63 7.06
C HIS A 13 10.59 9.43 7.60
N PHE A 14 9.63 10.25 7.18
CA PHE A 14 8.21 10.07 7.50
C PHE A 14 7.69 8.73 6.96
N ILE A 15 7.81 8.48 5.66
CA ILE A 15 7.24 7.29 5.00
C ILE A 15 7.81 5.99 5.56
N ILE A 16 9.14 5.89 5.68
CA ILE A 16 9.79 4.71 6.24
C ILE A 16 9.45 4.58 7.72
N GLY A 17 9.42 5.70 8.45
CA GLY A 17 9.10 5.75 9.87
C GLY A 17 7.70 5.23 10.19
N ILE A 18 6.66 5.76 9.53
CA ILE A 18 5.28 5.31 9.77
C ILE A 18 5.07 3.87 9.34
N THR A 19 5.75 3.42 8.27
CA THR A 19 5.70 2.04 7.80
C THR A 19 6.23 1.10 8.88
N ARG A 20 7.38 1.44 9.48
CA ARG A 20 7.95 0.69 10.58
C ARG A 20 7.05 0.70 11.81
N GLU A 21 6.58 1.87 12.25
CA GLU A 21 5.69 2.02 13.41
C GLU A 21 4.47 1.09 13.30
N ILE A 22 3.76 1.15 12.17
CA ILE A 22 2.54 0.37 11.93
C ILE A 22 2.85 -1.13 11.83
N TRP A 23 3.82 -1.50 11.00
CA TRP A 23 3.98 -2.87 10.54
C TRP A 23 5.06 -3.65 11.28
N GLU A 24 6.18 -3.03 11.65
CA GLU A 24 7.32 -3.68 12.29
C GLU A 24 7.23 -3.59 13.82
N ASP A 25 6.88 -2.42 14.34
CA ASP A 25 6.73 -2.22 15.79
C ASP A 25 5.33 -2.62 16.29
N ARG A 26 4.45 -3.05 15.37
CA ARG A 26 3.07 -3.54 15.62
C ARG A 26 2.19 -2.51 16.32
N GLU A 27 2.46 -1.22 16.13
CA GLU A 27 1.65 -0.13 16.67
C GLU A 27 0.39 0.08 15.83
N ILE A 28 -0.47 -0.92 15.70
CA ILE A 28 -1.68 -0.87 14.86
C ILE A 28 -2.61 0.28 15.28
N GLY A 29 -2.58 0.66 16.56
CA GLY A 29 -3.30 1.83 17.06
C GLY A 29 -2.88 3.16 16.41
N SER A 30 -1.67 3.23 15.85
CA SER A 30 -1.16 4.42 15.16
C SER A 30 -1.92 4.73 13.87
N LEU A 31 -2.51 3.73 13.21
CA LEU A 31 -3.34 3.93 12.01
C LEU A 31 -4.48 4.93 12.24
N ARG A 32 -4.98 5.08 13.48
CA ARG A 32 -6.04 6.05 13.80
C ARG A 32 -5.64 7.51 13.58
N HIS A 33 -4.35 7.81 13.59
CA HIS A 33 -3.83 9.17 13.35
C HIS A 33 -2.93 9.25 12.13
N ARG A 34 -2.26 8.14 11.74
CA ARG A 34 -1.45 8.09 10.53
C ARG A 34 -2.28 8.08 9.26
N TYR A 35 -3.50 7.56 9.32
CA TYR A 35 -4.40 7.48 8.16
C TYR A 35 -5.58 8.41 8.41
N ALA A 36 -5.76 9.40 7.53
CA ALA A 36 -6.77 10.44 7.67
C ALA A 36 -8.20 9.84 7.63
N PRO A 37 -9.18 10.47 8.30
CA PRO A 37 -10.57 10.08 8.17
C PRO A 37 -11.03 10.09 6.71
N GLY A 38 -11.70 9.02 6.27
CA GLY A 38 -12.17 8.90 4.89
C GLY A 38 -11.08 8.59 3.86
N LEU A 39 -9.87 8.20 4.29
CA LEU A 39 -8.82 7.69 3.40
C LEU A 39 -9.38 6.63 2.44
N ILE A 40 -8.92 6.71 1.20
CA ILE A 40 -9.14 5.69 0.18
C ILE A 40 -7.82 4.97 -0.08
N VAL A 41 -7.82 3.64 0.02
CA VAL A 41 -6.69 2.78 -0.33
C VAL A 41 -7.08 1.98 -1.57
N ARG A 42 -6.37 2.22 -2.67
CA ARG A 42 -6.57 1.52 -3.95
C ARG A 42 -5.51 0.46 -4.13
N SER A 43 -5.93 -0.77 -4.33
CA SER A 43 -5.02 -1.87 -4.67
C SER A 43 -5.58 -2.68 -5.84
N PRO A 44 -4.76 -3.44 -6.57
CA PRO A 44 -5.26 -4.34 -7.61
C PRO A 44 -6.35 -5.31 -7.12
N ALA A 45 -6.30 -5.70 -5.84
CA ALA A 45 -7.25 -6.66 -5.26
C ALA A 45 -8.61 -6.02 -4.93
N SER A 46 -8.63 -4.75 -4.51
CA SER A 46 -9.85 -4.04 -4.11
C SER A 46 -9.58 -2.56 -3.84
N VAL A 47 -10.65 -1.76 -3.87
CA VAL A 47 -10.67 -0.39 -3.34
C VAL A 47 -11.30 -0.41 -1.94
N VAL A 48 -10.56 0.08 -0.94
CA VAL A 48 -11.01 0.16 0.45
C VAL A 48 -11.25 1.61 0.82
N VAL A 49 -12.45 1.90 1.30
CA VAL A 49 -12.82 3.22 1.82
C VAL A 49 -12.92 3.12 3.34
N ASP A 50 -12.41 4.16 4.01
CA ASP A 50 -12.39 4.34 5.45
C ASP A 50 -11.39 3.45 6.22
N ASN A 51 -10.88 4.01 7.32
CA ASN A 51 -9.79 3.47 8.11
C ASN A 51 -10.19 2.22 8.91
N SER A 52 -11.48 2.04 9.20
CA SER A 52 -12.00 0.88 9.94
C SER A 52 -11.66 -0.45 9.24
N ASN A 53 -11.81 -0.50 7.92
CA ASN A 53 -11.44 -1.66 7.11
C ASN A 53 -9.92 -1.85 6.99
N VAL A 54 -9.16 -0.75 6.98
CA VAL A 54 -7.69 -0.79 6.91
C VAL A 54 -7.08 -1.39 8.17
N ILE A 55 -7.59 -1.04 9.36
CA ILE A 55 -7.14 -1.61 10.63
C ILE A 55 -7.38 -3.12 10.64
N ALA A 56 -8.57 -3.57 10.22
CA ALA A 56 -8.89 -5.01 10.14
C ALA A 56 -7.97 -5.75 9.16
N ALA A 57 -7.74 -5.19 7.96
CA ALA A 57 -6.85 -5.78 6.95
C ALA A 57 -5.39 -5.84 7.41
N THR A 58 -4.92 -4.78 8.10
CA THR A 58 -3.58 -4.73 8.71
C THR A 58 -3.42 -5.80 9.78
N MET A 59 -4.38 -5.91 10.70
CA MET A 59 -4.38 -6.96 11.72
C MET A 59 -4.38 -8.36 11.11
N ALA A 60 -5.21 -8.62 10.10
CA ALA A 60 -5.26 -9.92 9.43
C ALA A 60 -3.91 -10.29 8.80
N THR A 61 -3.27 -9.33 8.12
CA THR A 61 -1.96 -9.55 7.51
C THR A 61 -0.87 -9.81 8.56
N LEU A 62 -0.85 -9.05 9.67
CA LEU A 62 0.11 -9.24 10.76
C LEU A 62 -0.13 -10.54 11.54
N ALA A 63 -1.39 -11.00 11.63
CA ALA A 63 -1.71 -12.29 12.22
C ALA A 63 -1.20 -13.45 11.35
N GLU A 64 -1.34 -13.35 10.03
CA GLU A 64 -0.87 -14.35 9.06
C GLU A 64 0.67 -14.40 8.97
N PHE A 65 1.31 -13.23 9.02
CA PHE A 65 2.76 -13.04 8.94
C PHE A 65 3.31 -12.32 10.18
N PRO A 66 3.42 -13.00 11.33
CA PRO A 66 3.78 -12.36 12.60
C PRO A 66 5.23 -11.87 12.68
N ASP A 67 6.13 -12.38 11.85
CA ASP A 67 7.55 -11.99 11.75
C ASP A 67 7.83 -11.04 10.58
N ARG A 68 6.78 -10.44 10.01
CA ARG A 68 6.89 -9.54 8.85
C ARG A 68 7.78 -8.33 9.13
N GLU A 69 8.67 -8.06 8.19
CA GLU A 69 9.56 -6.88 8.09
C GLU A 69 9.38 -6.21 6.72
N LEU A 70 9.57 -4.89 6.65
CA LEU A 70 9.32 -4.04 5.49
C LEU A 70 10.48 -3.07 5.20
N PRO A 71 11.72 -3.56 4.96
CA PRO A 71 12.84 -2.72 4.59
C PRO A 71 12.53 -1.86 3.35
N GLY A 72 12.64 -0.54 3.51
CA GLY A 72 12.52 0.42 2.41
C GLY A 72 13.66 0.26 1.41
N GLU A 73 13.33 0.14 0.12
CA GLU A 73 14.32 0.14 -0.96
C GLU A 73 14.57 1.58 -1.45
N ASP A 74 13.52 2.37 -1.67
CA ASP A 74 13.64 3.75 -2.14
C ASP A 74 12.36 4.56 -1.83
N VAL A 75 12.51 5.88 -1.67
CA VAL A 75 11.40 6.83 -1.52
C VAL A 75 11.68 8.05 -2.40
N ILE A 76 10.84 8.26 -3.40
CA ILE A 76 10.80 9.49 -4.18
C ILE A 76 9.56 10.30 -3.77
N TRP A 77 9.64 11.62 -3.92
CA TRP A 77 8.53 12.49 -3.52
C TRP A 77 8.59 13.83 -4.25
N CYS A 78 7.46 14.53 -4.24
CA CYS A 78 7.36 15.91 -4.67
C CYS A 78 6.44 16.71 -3.74
N ASP A 79 6.62 18.02 -3.72
CA ASP A 79 5.68 18.93 -3.07
C ASP A 79 4.31 18.86 -3.76
N ASP A 80 3.26 19.15 -2.98
CA ASP A 80 1.92 19.47 -3.48
C ASP A 80 1.55 20.89 -3.05
N PRO A 81 1.92 21.91 -3.87
CA PRO A 81 1.62 23.30 -3.56
C PRO A 81 0.13 23.60 -3.50
N ALA A 82 -0.69 22.87 -4.27
CA ALA A 82 -2.14 23.10 -4.32
C ALA A 82 -2.84 22.72 -3.02
N ARG A 83 -2.26 21.78 -2.25
CA ARG A 83 -2.78 21.32 -0.96
C ARG A 83 -1.98 21.81 0.24
N THR A 84 -0.88 22.50 0.02
CA THR A 84 -0.10 23.18 1.06
C THR A 84 -0.83 24.42 1.55
N THR A 85 -0.82 24.63 2.86
CA THR A 85 -1.43 25.78 3.54
C THR A 85 -0.44 26.42 4.50
N ASP A 86 -0.81 27.53 5.12
CA ASP A 86 -0.01 28.13 6.20
C ASP A 86 0.14 27.18 7.41
N ALA A 87 -0.81 26.26 7.63
CA ALA A 87 -0.80 25.33 8.75
C ALA A 87 -0.03 24.03 8.48
N THR A 88 0.03 23.57 7.23
CA THR A 88 0.64 22.29 6.86
C THR A 88 1.22 22.32 5.45
N GLU A 89 2.31 21.60 5.25
CA GLU A 89 2.80 21.24 3.92
C GLU A 89 2.11 19.96 3.44
N ALA A 90 2.04 19.77 2.13
CA ALA A 90 1.47 18.58 1.51
C ALA A 90 2.46 18.01 0.49
N PHE A 91 2.50 16.69 0.36
CA PHE A 91 3.44 16.00 -0.52
C PHE A 91 2.74 14.81 -1.20
N LEU A 92 3.25 14.42 -2.37
CA LEU A 92 3.03 13.10 -2.94
C LEU A 92 4.34 12.32 -2.83
N SER A 93 4.26 11.11 -2.30
CA SER A 93 5.39 10.19 -2.22
C SER A 93 5.10 8.93 -3.02
N SER A 94 6.14 8.33 -3.57
CA SER A 94 6.14 6.96 -4.09
C SER A 94 7.29 6.23 -3.43
N HIS A 95 7.01 5.08 -2.83
CA HIS A 95 8.02 4.29 -2.15
C HIS A 95 7.93 2.83 -2.54
N ARG A 96 9.12 2.25 -2.71
CA ARG A 96 9.29 0.83 -2.96
C ARG A 96 9.94 0.21 -1.74
N LEU A 97 9.41 -0.93 -1.33
CA LEU A 97 9.92 -1.68 -0.19
C LEU A 97 9.90 -3.17 -0.49
N ASN A 98 10.81 -3.89 0.15
CA ASN A 98 10.82 -5.33 0.14
C ASN A 98 10.16 -5.82 1.43
N CYS A 99 9.38 -6.88 1.34
CA CYS A 99 8.75 -7.50 2.48
C CYS A 99 9.35 -8.88 2.70
N TRP A 100 9.78 -9.15 3.94
CA TRP A 100 10.20 -10.49 4.37
C TRP A 100 9.22 -11.00 5.41
N ALA A 101 8.83 -12.26 5.30
CA ALA A 101 7.92 -12.89 6.25
C ALA A 101 8.00 -14.42 6.20
N THR A 102 7.44 -15.08 7.20
CA THR A 102 7.21 -16.53 7.22
C THR A 102 5.72 -16.84 7.35
N HIS A 103 5.20 -17.68 6.46
CA HIS A 103 3.80 -18.12 6.49
C HIS A 103 3.57 -19.14 7.62
N THR A 104 3.35 -18.64 8.84
CA THR A 104 3.30 -19.46 10.07
C THR A 104 1.88 -19.63 10.61
N ARG A 105 0.93 -18.81 10.15
CA ARG A 105 -0.47 -18.83 10.60
C ARG A 105 -1.41 -18.87 9.39
N PRO A 106 -2.64 -19.38 9.56
CA PRO A 106 -3.61 -19.36 8.48
C PRO A 106 -4.10 -17.95 8.19
N GLY A 107 -4.52 -17.70 6.95
CA GLY A 107 -5.10 -16.43 6.53
C GLY A 107 -5.52 -16.44 5.06
N LEU A 108 -5.25 -15.35 4.34
CA LEU A 108 -5.60 -15.18 2.92
C LEU A 108 -4.97 -16.27 2.04
N TYR A 109 -3.76 -16.70 2.37
CA TYR A 109 -3.00 -17.68 1.60
C TYR A 109 -3.27 -19.13 2.01
N GLY A 110 -4.23 -19.36 2.92
CA GLY A 110 -4.69 -20.68 3.31
C GLY A 110 -3.99 -21.22 4.57
N ALA A 111 -3.67 -22.51 4.60
CA ALA A 111 -3.03 -23.15 5.74
C ALA A 111 -1.53 -22.80 5.82
N PRO A 112 -0.94 -22.70 7.03
CA PRO A 112 0.45 -22.29 7.19
C PRO A 112 1.42 -23.27 6.52
N THR A 113 2.27 -22.76 5.63
CA THR A 113 3.23 -23.57 4.87
C THR A 113 4.62 -23.62 5.50
N GLY A 114 4.91 -22.76 6.48
CA GLY A 114 6.23 -22.60 7.09
C GLY A 114 7.29 -22.02 6.15
N LYS A 115 6.93 -21.62 4.93
CA LYS A 115 7.84 -21.05 3.95
C LYS A 115 8.16 -19.60 4.30
N ARG A 116 9.44 -19.24 4.15
CA ARG A 116 9.87 -17.84 4.10
C ARG A 116 9.54 -17.29 2.71
N VAL A 117 9.00 -16.08 2.69
CA VAL A 117 8.65 -15.37 1.46
C VAL A 117 9.32 -14.00 1.45
N ALA A 118 9.73 -13.57 0.26
CA ALA A 118 10.22 -12.22 -0.01
C ALA A 118 9.50 -11.63 -1.22
N TYR A 119 8.87 -10.47 -1.09
CA TYR A 119 8.08 -9.87 -2.17
C TYR A 119 8.12 -8.35 -2.12
N ARG A 120 7.92 -7.71 -3.26
CA ARG A 120 7.95 -6.25 -3.36
C ARG A 120 6.58 -5.62 -3.19
N ILE A 121 6.61 -4.42 -2.66
CA ILE A 121 5.48 -3.53 -2.56
C ILE A 121 5.91 -2.16 -3.09
N ILE A 122 5.03 -1.54 -3.88
CA ILE A 122 5.13 -0.13 -4.24
C ILE A 122 3.86 0.54 -3.72
N ALA A 123 4.03 1.68 -3.06
CA ALA A 123 2.93 2.49 -2.58
C ALA A 123 3.14 3.96 -2.91
N ASP A 124 2.10 4.58 -3.44
CA ASP A 124 2.02 6.01 -3.65
C ASP A 124 1.10 6.60 -2.59
N CYS A 125 1.61 7.55 -1.80
CA CYS A 125 0.89 8.15 -0.68
C CYS A 125 0.84 9.66 -0.84
N ALA A 126 -0.37 10.20 -0.88
CA ALA A 126 -0.63 11.62 -0.72
C ALA A 126 -0.70 11.93 0.79
N ILE A 127 0.16 12.83 1.25
CA ILE A 127 0.39 13.08 2.69
C ILE A 127 0.24 14.55 3.05
N ARG A 128 -0.38 14.83 4.20
CA ARG A 128 -0.59 16.16 4.78
C ARG A 128 -1.04 15.99 6.23
N ASP A 129 -0.84 16.99 7.09
CA ASP A 129 -1.35 16.97 8.47
C ASP A 129 -0.87 15.74 9.27
N ASP A 130 0.39 15.36 9.10
CA ASP A 130 1.03 14.17 9.72
C ASP A 130 0.40 12.81 9.36
N ALA A 131 -0.40 12.77 8.28
CA ALA A 131 -1.19 11.61 7.87
C ALA A 131 -1.16 11.35 6.35
N VAL A 132 -1.39 10.09 5.98
CA VAL A 132 -1.75 9.66 4.62
C VAL A 132 -3.24 9.89 4.44
N TYR A 133 -3.62 10.60 3.38
CA TYR A 133 -5.02 10.90 3.08
C TYR A 133 -5.52 10.34 1.74
N ASP A 134 -4.62 9.82 0.91
CA ASP A 134 -4.93 9.01 -0.29
C ASP A 134 -3.78 8.03 -0.56
N GLU A 135 -4.09 6.76 -0.86
CA GLU A 135 -3.07 5.72 -1.07
C GLU A 135 -3.37 4.83 -2.29
N TRP A 136 -2.33 4.53 -3.07
CA TRP A 136 -2.31 3.49 -4.08
C TRP A 136 -1.24 2.47 -3.72
N LEU A 137 -1.60 1.19 -3.68
CA LEU A 137 -0.76 0.12 -3.14
C LEU A 137 -0.76 -1.08 -4.09
N VAL A 138 0.41 -1.43 -4.60
CA VAL A 138 0.63 -2.68 -5.35
C VAL A 138 1.53 -3.60 -4.54
N ARG A 139 1.03 -4.79 -4.24
CA ARG A 139 1.79 -5.89 -3.62
C ARG A 139 1.94 -7.01 -4.63
N ASP A 140 3.14 -7.56 -4.77
CA ASP A 140 3.38 -8.75 -5.60
C ASP A 140 2.83 -10.02 -4.91
N GLN A 141 1.50 -10.17 -4.98
CA GLN A 141 0.75 -11.32 -4.48
C GLN A 141 1.19 -12.62 -5.16
N ALA A 142 1.50 -12.56 -6.46
CA ALA A 142 1.93 -13.73 -7.22
C ALA A 142 3.27 -14.27 -6.71
N ALA A 143 4.21 -13.41 -6.33
CA ALA A 143 5.48 -13.83 -5.73
C ALA A 143 5.26 -14.61 -4.43
N ILE A 144 4.30 -14.20 -3.59
CA ILE A 144 3.97 -14.89 -2.33
C ILE A 144 3.48 -16.31 -2.64
N VAL A 145 2.46 -16.43 -3.48
CA VAL A 145 1.82 -17.71 -3.84
C VAL A 145 2.83 -18.67 -4.49
N LYS A 146 3.65 -18.17 -5.42
CA LYS A 146 4.71 -18.97 -6.08
C LYS A 146 5.75 -19.48 -5.08
N GLN A 147 6.20 -18.66 -4.14
CA GLN A 147 7.17 -19.07 -3.12
C GLN A 147 6.61 -20.09 -2.12
N MET A 148 5.29 -20.12 -1.94
CA MET A 148 4.60 -21.16 -1.17
C MET A 148 4.46 -22.48 -1.94
N GLY A 149 4.82 -22.52 -3.24
CA GLY A 149 4.75 -23.71 -4.07
C GLY A 149 3.35 -23.99 -4.64
N VAL A 150 2.50 -22.97 -4.70
CA VAL A 150 1.14 -23.07 -5.24
C VAL A 150 1.10 -22.43 -6.64
N ASP A 151 0.34 -23.02 -7.56
CA ASP A 151 0.07 -22.40 -8.85
C ASP A 151 -0.83 -21.16 -8.66
N VAL A 152 -0.47 -20.06 -9.31
CA VAL A 152 -1.17 -18.77 -9.12
C VAL A 152 -2.59 -18.81 -9.69
N ILE A 153 -2.80 -19.50 -10.81
CA ILE A 153 -4.11 -19.59 -11.46
C ILE A 153 -5.04 -20.43 -10.59
N ASP A 154 -4.57 -21.58 -10.12
CA ASP A 154 -5.38 -22.46 -9.27
C ASP A 154 -5.66 -21.83 -7.91
N TRP A 155 -4.69 -21.15 -7.30
CA TRP A 155 -4.92 -20.38 -6.08
C TRP A 155 -5.96 -19.27 -6.28
N THR A 156 -5.92 -18.58 -7.43
CA THR A 156 -6.89 -17.51 -7.74
C THR A 156 -8.29 -18.08 -7.92
N ARG A 157 -8.44 -19.23 -8.60
CA ARG A 157 -9.74 -19.92 -8.74
C ARG A 157 -10.29 -20.36 -7.39
N ASP A 158 -9.44 -20.90 -6.53
CA ASP A 158 -9.80 -21.30 -5.18
C ASP A 158 -10.24 -20.08 -4.33
N LEU A 159 -9.50 -18.96 -4.41
CA LEU A 159 -9.88 -17.72 -3.74
C LEU A 159 -11.28 -17.25 -4.17
N ILE A 160 -11.54 -17.18 -5.48
CA ILE A 160 -12.86 -16.81 -6.02
C ILE A 160 -13.95 -17.76 -5.51
N ALA A 161 -13.69 -19.07 -5.45
CA ALA A 161 -14.64 -20.04 -4.93
C ALA A 161 -14.92 -19.84 -3.43
N ARG A 162 -13.88 -19.60 -2.61
CA ARG A 162 -14.00 -19.33 -1.17
C ARG A 162 -14.78 -18.05 -0.87
N GLU A 163 -14.68 -17.05 -1.75
CA GLU A 163 -15.43 -15.80 -1.66
C GLU A 163 -16.87 -15.90 -2.22
N GLY A 164 -17.36 -17.10 -2.51
CA GLY A 164 -18.74 -17.33 -2.94
C GLY A 164 -18.95 -17.32 -4.46
N GLY A 165 -17.88 -17.54 -5.23
CA GLY A 165 -17.92 -17.66 -6.69
C GLY A 165 -17.75 -16.33 -7.42
N PRO A 166 -17.65 -16.36 -8.76
CA PRO A 166 -17.26 -15.21 -9.59
C PRO A 166 -18.24 -14.04 -9.50
N GLU A 167 -19.51 -14.27 -9.16
CA GLU A 167 -20.50 -13.20 -9.00
C GLU A 167 -20.34 -12.46 -7.66
N THR A 168 -19.94 -13.17 -6.60
CA THR A 168 -19.91 -12.68 -5.22
C THR A 168 -18.53 -12.20 -4.78
N CYS A 169 -17.47 -12.76 -5.36
CA CYS A 169 -16.10 -12.50 -4.96
C CYS A 169 -15.76 -11.00 -4.96
N VAL A 170 -14.75 -10.62 -4.17
CA VAL A 170 -14.23 -9.26 -4.17
C VAL A 170 -13.77 -8.94 -5.59
N LYS A 171 -14.24 -7.82 -6.13
CA LYS A 171 -13.91 -7.42 -7.49
C LYS A 171 -12.57 -6.68 -7.48
N PRO A 172 -11.67 -6.99 -8.44
CA PRO A 172 -10.44 -6.23 -8.59
C PRO A 172 -10.77 -4.76 -8.86
N MET A 173 -9.80 -3.87 -8.62
CA MET A 173 -9.96 -2.47 -9.01
C MET A 173 -10.12 -2.36 -10.53
N THR A 174 -11.18 -1.67 -10.96
CA THR A 174 -11.45 -1.30 -12.34
C THR A 174 -11.83 0.18 -12.40
N PRO A 175 -11.78 0.82 -13.59
CA PRO A 175 -12.25 2.20 -13.72
C PRO A 175 -13.69 2.42 -13.25
N GLU A 176 -14.54 1.39 -13.32
CA GLU A 176 -15.95 1.46 -12.92
C GLU A 176 -16.18 1.41 -11.40
N ASN A 177 -15.26 0.82 -10.64
CA ASN A 177 -15.37 0.71 -9.18
C ASN A 177 -14.34 1.56 -8.43
N ASP A 178 -13.52 2.31 -9.15
CA ASP A 178 -12.66 3.33 -8.55
C ASP A 178 -13.50 4.46 -7.95
N VAL A 179 -13.01 5.01 -6.84
CA VAL A 179 -13.65 6.09 -6.11
C VAL A 179 -12.73 7.29 -6.19
N ALA A 180 -13.27 8.43 -6.63
CA ALA A 180 -12.53 9.69 -6.67
C ALA A 180 -12.02 10.04 -5.26
N GLY A 181 -10.71 10.17 -5.13
CA GLY A 181 -10.05 10.51 -3.88
C GLY A 181 -9.81 12.01 -3.72
N PRO A 182 -9.42 12.44 -2.52
CA PRO A 182 -9.02 13.82 -2.24
C PRO A 182 -7.77 14.28 -2.99
N TYR A 183 -6.92 13.36 -3.48
CA TYR A 183 -5.79 13.68 -4.34
C TYR A 183 -6.20 13.58 -5.82
N ASP A 184 -6.14 14.72 -6.53
CA ASP A 184 -6.47 14.89 -7.95
C ASP A 184 -5.27 15.32 -8.80
N GLY A 185 -4.08 15.34 -8.20
CA GLY A 185 -2.83 15.71 -8.86
C GLY A 185 -2.24 14.57 -9.70
N ARG A 186 -1.12 14.86 -10.38
CA ARG A 186 -0.37 13.90 -11.20
C ARG A 186 1.12 13.83 -10.83
N GLY A 187 1.46 14.22 -9.61
CA GLY A 187 2.84 14.44 -9.18
C GLY A 187 3.42 15.74 -9.75
N ASN A 188 4.66 15.68 -10.20
CA ASN A 188 5.40 16.81 -10.75
C ASN A 188 5.77 16.59 -12.24
N ASP A 189 6.42 17.59 -12.80
CA ASP A 189 6.87 17.71 -14.18
C ASP A 189 8.36 17.34 -14.33
N ASN A 190 8.85 16.41 -13.50
CA ASN A 190 10.22 15.92 -13.57
C ASN A 190 10.48 15.18 -14.90
N GLU A 191 11.56 15.57 -15.59
CA GLU A 191 11.91 15.03 -16.92
C GLU A 191 12.10 13.50 -16.94
N TRP A 192 12.61 12.92 -15.84
CA TRP A 192 12.86 11.48 -15.74
C TRP A 192 11.54 10.71 -15.52
N GLY A 193 10.61 11.30 -14.77
CA GLY A 193 9.25 10.78 -14.62
C GLY A 193 8.52 10.76 -15.97
N ALA A 194 8.61 11.86 -16.73
CA ALA A 194 8.03 11.95 -18.07
C ALA A 194 8.64 10.92 -19.04
N ARG A 195 9.97 10.76 -19.02
CA ARG A 195 10.69 9.75 -19.81
C ARG A 195 10.23 8.33 -19.48
N ALA A 196 10.08 8.01 -18.19
CA ALA A 196 9.63 6.70 -17.75
C ALA A 196 8.19 6.41 -18.19
N ALA A 197 7.29 7.39 -18.03
CA ALA A 197 5.89 7.29 -18.47
C ALA A 197 5.78 7.08 -19.99
N GLU A 198 6.59 7.78 -20.79
CA GLU A 198 6.64 7.58 -22.24
C GLU A 198 7.07 6.15 -22.61
N ILE A 199 8.13 5.63 -21.97
CA ILE A 199 8.61 4.27 -22.20
C ILE A 199 7.53 3.24 -21.86
N LEU A 200 6.89 3.37 -20.69
CA LEU A 200 5.82 2.47 -20.27
C LEU A 200 4.63 2.52 -21.23
N SER A 201 4.21 3.71 -21.65
CA SER A 201 3.10 3.86 -22.61
C SER A 201 3.39 3.17 -23.94
N ARG A 202 4.64 3.19 -24.40
CA ARG A 202 5.07 2.50 -25.63
C ARG A 202 5.16 0.98 -25.49
N ILE A 203 5.35 0.46 -24.28
CA ILE A 203 5.35 -0.99 -24.02
C ILE A 203 3.91 -1.51 -23.94
N MET A 204 2.98 -0.67 -23.47
CA MET A 204 1.56 -1.04 -23.29
C MET A 204 0.71 -0.86 -24.54
N ALA A 205 1.21 -0.15 -25.56
CA ALA A 205 0.56 0.06 -26.87
C ALA A 205 0.82 -1.10 -27.83
#